data_AF-A0A5C7LE07-F1
#
_entry.id   AF-A0A5C7LE07-F1
#
_cell.length_a   1.000
_cell.length_b   1.000
_cell.length_c   1.000
_cell.angle_alpha   90.00
_cell.angle_beta   90.00
_cell.angle_gamma   90.00
#
_symmetry.space_group_name_H-M   'P 1'
#
loop_
_entity.id
_entity.type
_entity.pdbx_description
1 polymer ?
#
loop_
_entity_poly.entity_id
_entity_poly.type
_entity_poly.pdbx_seq_one_letter_code
_entity_poly.pdbx_strand_id
1 'polypeptide(L)'
;MKQSLSPMPRDELTRLLAVLRVTTRAKNESAAIVDLQLEVYAQKLREWPADVVRALLTTWNEANDFWPTWHECLAFMDPKTRKRRALLEVLQEKLAS
;
A
#
# COMPACT_ATOMS: atom_id res chain seq x y z
N MET A 1 9.37 -18.30 4.96
CA MET A 1 7.97 -17.86 4.70
C MET A 1 7.55 -16.57 5.42
N LYS A 2 8.18 -16.15 6.54
CA LYS A 2 7.83 -14.90 7.28
C LYS A 2 7.83 -13.60 6.45
N GLN A 3 8.51 -13.57 5.30
CA GLN A 3 8.66 -12.37 4.47
C GLN A 3 7.45 -12.08 3.56
N SER A 4 6.59 -13.06 3.27
CA SER A 4 5.55 -12.90 2.22
C SER A 4 4.43 -11.92 2.59
N LEU A 5 4.25 -11.60 3.88
CA LEU A 5 3.28 -10.61 4.36
C LEU A 5 3.93 -9.54 5.25
N SER A 6 5.26 -9.43 5.25
CA SER A 6 5.91 -8.39 6.06
C SER A 6 5.59 -7.01 5.48
N PRO A 7 5.29 -6.02 6.34
CA PRO A 7 5.01 -4.67 5.87
C PRO A 7 6.29 -3.98 5.39
N MET A 8 6.11 -2.97 4.54
CA MET A 8 7.21 -2.16 4.04
C MET A 8 7.83 -1.32 5.18
N PRO A 9 9.18 -1.16 5.22
CA PRO A 9 9.82 -0.21 6.13
C PRO A 9 9.27 1.21 5.97
N ARG A 10 9.12 1.93 7.09
CA ARG A 10 8.49 3.26 7.11
C ARG A 10 9.15 4.24 6.12
N ASP A 11 10.48 4.31 6.13
CA ASP A 11 11.21 5.28 5.32
C ASP A 11 11.03 5.04 3.83
N GLU A 12 10.95 3.77 3.43
CA GLU A 12 10.69 3.38 2.05
C GLU A 12 9.24 3.70 1.64
N LEU A 13 8.28 3.42 2.52
CA LEU A 13 6.87 3.72 2.30
C LEU A 13 6.64 5.23 2.14
N THR A 14 7.21 6.04 3.02
CA THR A 14 7.12 7.50 2.96
C THR A 14 7.76 8.04 1.67
N ARG A 15 8.92 7.49 1.26
CA ARG A 15 9.55 7.87 -0.02
C ARG A 15 8.64 7.57 -1.21
N LEU A 16 8.08 6.37 -1.29
CA LEU A 16 7.21 5.98 -2.41
C LEU A 16 5.91 6.78 -2.45
N LEU A 17 5.30 7.08 -1.30
CA LEU A 17 4.13 7.94 -1.22
C LEU A 17 4.44 9.37 -1.69
N ALA A 18 5.59 9.92 -1.30
CA ALA A 18 6.04 11.22 -1.79
C ALA A 18 6.26 11.21 -3.31
N VAL A 19 6.90 10.17 -3.85
CA VAL A 19 7.07 9.99 -5.30
C VAL A 19 5.72 9.96 -6.01
N LEU A 20 4.78 9.15 -5.52
CA LEU A 20 3.42 9.09 -6.06
C LEU A 20 2.77 10.48 -6.04
N ARG A 21 2.97 11.25 -4.95
CA ARG A 21 2.28 12.53 -4.76
C ARG A 21 2.73 13.57 -5.76
N VAL A 22 4.03 13.62 -6.04
CA VAL A 22 4.63 14.57 -6.99
C VAL A 22 4.41 14.17 -8.44
N THR A 23 4.08 12.91 -8.71
CA THR A 23 3.86 12.38 -10.06
C THR A 23 2.38 12.31 -10.44
N THR A 24 1.46 12.38 -9.48
CA THR A 24 0.02 12.57 -9.72
C THR A 24 -0.35 14.05 -9.82
N ARG A 25 -1.40 14.36 -10.60
CA ARG A 25 -1.96 15.71 -10.67
C ARG A 25 -2.52 16.14 -9.31
N ALA A 26 -2.08 17.30 -8.84
CA ALA A 26 -2.61 17.94 -7.65
C ALA A 26 -3.85 18.80 -7.96
N LYS A 27 -4.80 18.85 -7.03
CA LYS A 27 -5.73 19.98 -6.92
C LYS A 27 -5.07 21.07 -6.07
N ASN A 28 -5.62 22.29 -6.06
CA ASN A 28 -5.19 23.38 -5.16
C ASN A 28 -5.46 22.99 -3.69
N GLU A 29 -4.61 22.14 -3.15
CA GLU A 29 -4.63 21.63 -1.78
C GLU A 29 -3.56 22.34 -0.97
N SER A 30 -3.85 22.63 0.30
CA SER A 30 -2.85 23.19 1.20
C SER A 30 -1.81 22.12 1.57
N ALA A 31 -0.57 22.56 1.86
CA ALA A 31 0.50 21.66 2.29
C ALA A 31 0.09 20.79 3.50
N ALA A 32 -0.65 21.37 4.46
CA ALA A 32 -1.14 20.63 5.63
C ALA A 32 -2.08 19.46 5.27
N ILE A 33 -2.90 19.60 4.23
CA ILE A 33 -3.76 18.50 3.75
C ILE A 33 -2.94 17.42 3.06
N VAL A 34 -1.91 17.80 2.32
CA VAL A 34 -0.99 16.85 1.67
C VAL A 34 -0.22 16.04 2.71
N ASP A 35 0.33 16.68 3.74
CA ASP A 35 1.05 15.99 4.80
C ASP A 35 0.15 14.99 5.54
N LEU A 36 -1.09 15.41 5.88
CA LEU A 36 -2.09 14.53 6.49
C LEU A 36 -2.46 13.36 5.57
N GLN A 37 -2.61 13.59 4.27
CA GLN A 37 -2.86 12.54 3.28
C GLN A 37 -1.72 11.52 3.28
N LEU A 38 -0.46 11.96 3.22
CA LEU A 38 0.70 11.07 3.24
C LEU A 38 0.77 10.25 4.54
N GLU A 39 0.49 10.86 5.69
CA GLU A 39 0.48 10.18 6.99
C GLU A 39 -0.61 9.11 7.07
N VAL A 40 -1.84 9.45 6.69
CA VAL A 40 -2.98 8.52 6.72
C VAL A 40 -2.73 7.32 5.80
N TYR A 41 -2.22 7.56 4.59
CA TYR A 41 -1.89 6.48 3.67
C TYR A 41 -0.72 5.63 4.21
N ALA A 42 0.30 6.25 4.80
CA ALA A 42 1.41 5.51 5.40
C ALA A 42 0.95 4.62 6.57
N GLN A 43 0.01 5.08 7.39
CA GLN A 43 -0.54 4.27 8.48
C GLN A 43 -1.31 3.07 7.92
N LYS A 44 -2.22 3.30 6.97
CA LYS A 44 -3.05 2.24 6.41
C LYS A 44 -2.26 1.21 5.60
N LEU A 45 -1.28 1.65 4.82
CA LEU A 45 -0.48 0.75 3.96
C LEU A 45 0.48 -0.14 4.77
N ARG A 46 0.77 0.17 6.03
CA ARG A 46 1.55 -0.72 6.93
C ARG A 46 0.82 -2.01 7.27
N GLU A 47 -0.47 -2.13 7.03
CA GLU A 47 -1.24 -3.37 7.25
C GLU A 47 -1.15 -4.34 6.05
N TRP A 48 -0.43 -3.94 5.01
CA TRP A 48 -0.35 -4.63 3.73
C TRP A 48 1.07 -5.15 3.45
N PRO A 49 1.20 -6.25 2.70
CA PRO A 49 2.51 -6.79 2.32
C PRO A 49 3.34 -5.79 1.52
N ALA A 50 4.63 -5.71 1.81
CA ALA A 50 5.55 -4.75 1.19
C ALA A 50 5.58 -4.83 -0.34
N ASP A 51 5.50 -6.04 -0.92
CA ASP A 51 5.50 -6.24 -2.37
C ASP A 51 4.23 -5.71 -3.03
N VAL A 52 3.08 -5.90 -2.38
CA VAL A 52 1.77 -5.42 -2.87
C VAL A 52 1.70 -3.89 -2.79
N VAL A 53 2.15 -3.31 -1.69
CA VAL A 53 2.22 -1.85 -1.51
C VAL A 53 3.18 -1.23 -2.51
N ARG A 54 4.36 -1.84 -2.72
CA ARG A 54 5.32 -1.38 -3.73
C ARG A 54 4.69 -1.36 -5.11
N ALA A 55 4.06 -2.46 -5.52
CA ALA A 55 3.42 -2.56 -6.82
C ALA A 55 2.36 -1.46 -7.00
N LEU A 56 1.49 -1.24 -6.00
CA LEU A 56 0.50 -0.18 -6.04
C LEU A 56 1.16 1.19 -6.28
N LEU A 57 2.14 1.56 -5.46
CA LEU A 57 2.73 2.90 -5.49
C LEU A 57 3.60 3.15 -6.73
N THR A 58 4.18 2.11 -7.33
CA THR A 58 5.06 2.26 -8.51
C THR A 58 4.32 2.19 -9.84
N THR A 59 3.20 1.48 -9.93
CA THR A 59 2.48 1.30 -11.21
C THR A 59 1.23 2.16 -11.33
N TRP A 60 0.81 2.86 -10.28
CA TRP A 60 -0.45 3.63 -10.29
C TRP A 60 -0.53 4.64 -11.43
N ASN A 61 0.55 5.40 -11.64
CA ASN A 61 0.61 6.46 -12.65
C ASN A 61 0.69 5.96 -14.09
N GLU A 62 0.88 4.66 -14.30
CA GLU A 62 0.85 4.08 -15.65
C GLU A 62 -0.58 4.12 -16.23
N ALA A 63 -1.59 4.13 -15.37
CA ALA A 63 -3.00 4.08 -15.75
C ALA A 63 -3.85 5.24 -15.21
N ASN A 64 -3.32 6.06 -14.29
CA ASN A 64 -4.09 7.08 -13.58
C ASN A 64 -3.34 8.41 -13.48
N ASP A 65 -4.04 9.51 -13.75
CA ASP A 65 -3.49 10.86 -13.64
C ASP A 65 -3.58 11.44 -12.22
N PHE A 66 -4.47 10.91 -11.37
CA PHE A 66 -4.82 11.49 -10.07
C PHE A 66 -4.42 10.59 -8.91
N TRP A 67 -4.27 11.17 -7.72
CA TRP A 67 -4.03 10.43 -6.49
C TRP A 67 -5.15 9.40 -6.25
N PRO A 68 -4.83 8.14 -5.90
CA PRO A 68 -5.84 7.11 -5.72
C PRO A 68 -6.78 7.46 -4.56
N THR A 69 -8.04 7.07 -4.71
CA THR A 69 -8.92 6.91 -3.55
C THR A 69 -8.50 5.67 -2.75
N TRP A 70 -8.88 5.64 -1.46
CA TRP A 70 -8.62 4.45 -0.65
C TRP A 70 -9.34 3.20 -1.19
N HIS A 71 -10.53 3.37 -1.78
CA HIS A 71 -11.28 2.27 -2.38
C HIS A 71 -10.52 1.63 -3.55
N GLU A 72 -9.92 2.44 -4.42
CA GLU A 72 -9.11 1.94 -5.53
C GLU A 72 -7.83 1.23 -5.05
N CYS A 73 -7.22 1.72 -3.98
CA CYS A 73 -6.10 1.03 -3.33
C CYS A 73 -6.52 -0.38 -2.89
N LEU A 74 -7.66 -0.50 -2.20
CA LEU A 74 -8.17 -1.80 -1.77
C LEU A 74 -8.46 -2.73 -2.95
N ALA A 75 -9.14 -2.22 -3.98
CA ALA A 75 -9.45 -2.99 -5.19
C ALA A 75 -8.19 -3.56 -5.87
N PHE A 76 -7.08 -2.82 -5.84
CA PHE A 76 -5.79 -3.30 -6.34
C PHE A 76 -5.13 -4.33 -5.43
N MET A 77 -5.12 -4.09 -4.12
CA MET A 77 -4.34 -4.86 -3.15
C MET A 77 -5.02 -6.16 -2.67
N ASP A 78 -6.35 -6.16 -2.53
CA ASP A 78 -7.11 -7.27 -1.97
C ASP A 78 -6.94 -8.58 -2.76
N PRO A 79 -7.11 -8.62 -4.09
CA PRO A 79 -6.97 -9.86 -4.85
C PRO A 79 -5.58 -10.48 -4.73
N LYS A 80 -4.54 -9.63 -4.60
CA LYS A 80 -3.13 -10.05 -4.49
C LYS A 80 -2.80 -10.57 -3.09
N THR A 81 -3.55 -10.14 -2.08
CA THR A 81 -3.26 -10.44 -0.67
C THR A 81 -4.14 -11.56 -0.11
N ARG A 82 -5.40 -11.67 -0.56
CA ARG A 82 -6.41 -12.60 -0.03
C ARG A 82 -5.94 -14.05 -0.02
N LYS A 83 -5.42 -14.55 -1.16
CA LYS A 83 -4.94 -15.94 -1.27
C LYS A 83 -3.77 -16.24 -0.34
N ARG A 84 -2.89 -15.25 -0.14
CA ARG A 84 -1.69 -15.40 0.70
C ARG A 84 -2.05 -15.44 2.18
N ARG A 85 -3.01 -14.61 2.62
CA ARG A 85 -3.53 -14.65 4.00
C ARG A 85 -4.17 -16.01 4.31
N ALA A 86 -5.07 -16.49 3.45
CA ALA A 86 -5.73 -17.79 3.62
C ALA A 86 -4.73 -18.96 3.69
N LEU A 87 -3.69 -18.96 2.83
CA LEU A 87 -2.66 -19.99 2.88
C LEU A 87 -1.84 -19.96 4.17
N LEU A 88 -1.49 -18.75 4.66
CA LEU A 88 -0.70 -18.61 5.88
C LEU A 88 -1.48 -19.05 7.12
N GLU A 89 -2.78 -18.77 7.17
CA GLU A 89 -3.68 -19.24 8.23
C GLU A 89 -3.66 -20.78 8.32
N VAL A 90 -3.90 -21.47 7.20
CA VAL A 90 -3.85 -22.94 7.13
C VAL A 90 -2.47 -23.50 7.52
N LEU A 91 -1.38 -22.85 7.10
CA LEU A 91 -0.03 -23.28 7.47
C LEU A 91 0.25 -23.10 8.96
N GLN A 92 -0.24 -22.02 9.55
CA GLN A 92 -0.11 -21.76 10.99
C GLN A 92 -0.91 -22.76 11.82
N GLU A 93 -2.14 -23.10 11.40
CA GLU A 93 -2.95 -24.15 12.04
C GLU A 93 -2.23 -25.50 12.03
N LYS A 94 -1.66 -25.89 10.88
CA LYS A 94 -0.93 -27.17 10.75
C LYS A 94 0.39 -27.23 11.51
N LEU A 95 1.02 -26.09 11.78
CA LEU A 95 2.25 -26.01 12.59
C LEU A 95 1.96 -26.00 14.09
N ALA A 96 0.72 -25.71 14.48
CA ALA A 96 0.25 -25.69 15.87
C ALA A 96 -0.40 -27.02 16.32
N SER A 97 -0.64 -27.95 15.40
CA SER A 97 -1.02 -29.36 15.67
C SER A 97 0.19 -30.28 15.61
#